data_AF-A0A316KMU7-F1
#
_entry.id   AF-A0A316KMU7-F1
#
_cell.length_a   1.000
_cell.length_b   1.000
_cell.length_c   1.000
_cell.angle_alpha   90.00
_cell.angle_beta   90.00
_cell.angle_gamma   90.00
#
_symmetry.space_group_name_H-M   'P 1'
#
loop_
_entity.id
_entity.type
_entity.pdbx_description
1 polymer ?
#
loop_
_entity_poly.entity_id
_entity_poly.type
_entity_poly.pdbx_seq_one_letter_code
_entity_poly.pdbx_strand_id
1 'polypeptide(L)'
;MPQAHFYSKPTSVYWTCKALLDGRTISHQTEIREVHGWRLGAIVHRLKAEFGWPICTEYTSPGRIALYRLSPDADRTKLRFPKSAKSLCKEEGAA
;
A
#
# COMPACT_ATOMS: atom_id res chain seq x y z
N MET A 1 22.69 -2.16 25.11
CA MET A 1 21.85 -3.21 24.52
C MET A 1 21.41 -2.72 23.14
N PRO A 2 21.90 -3.28 22.02
CA PRO A 2 21.40 -2.88 20.71
C PRO A 2 19.92 -3.26 20.63
N GLN A 3 19.08 -2.26 20.40
CA GLN A 3 17.63 -2.41 20.26
C GLN A 3 17.39 -3.38 19.11
N ALA A 4 16.87 -4.57 19.41
CA ALA A 4 16.51 -5.54 18.38
C ALA A 4 15.49 -4.87 17.47
N HIS A 5 15.92 -4.50 16.26
CA HIS A 5 15.03 -4.09 15.18
C HIS A 5 14.22 -5.32 14.82
N PHE A 6 13.13 -5.56 15.55
CA PHE A 6 12.05 -6.42 15.11
C PHE A 6 11.51 -5.79 13.83
N TYR A 7 12.09 -6.17 12.69
CA TYR A 7 11.43 -6.05 11.41
C TYR A 7 10.26 -7.05 11.47
N SER A 8 9.15 -6.62 12.09
CA SER A 8 7.89 -7.32 12.01
C SER A 8 7.70 -7.69 10.54
N LYS A 9 7.39 -8.97 10.27
CA LYS A 9 7.08 -9.50 8.93
C LYS A 9 6.43 -8.43 8.05
N PRO A 10 6.78 -8.31 6.76
CA PRO A 10 6.26 -7.27 5.88
C PRO A 10 4.74 -7.17 6.07
N THR A 11 4.33 -6.11 6.77
CA THR A 11 2.93 -5.96 7.19
C THR A 11 2.07 -5.81 5.95
N SER A 12 0.80 -6.23 5.98
CA SER A 12 -0.11 -6.00 4.85
C SER A 12 -0.05 -4.54 4.39
N VAL A 13 0.07 -3.57 5.31
CA VAL A 13 0.28 -2.15 5.00
C VAL A 13 1.54 -1.89 4.17
N TYR A 14 2.68 -2.46 4.57
CA TYR A 14 3.95 -2.33 3.82
C TYR A 14 3.81 -2.91 2.42
N TRP A 15 3.23 -4.11 2.30
CA TRP A 15 3.02 -4.75 1.00
C TRP A 15 2.05 -3.94 0.11
N THR A 16 0.94 -3.45 0.66
CA THR A 16 -0.01 -2.59 -0.05
C THR A 16 0.68 -1.32 -0.57
N CYS A 17 1.43 -0.62 0.29
CA CYS A 17 2.16 0.60 -0.11
C CYS A 17 3.17 0.30 -1.22
N LYS A 18 3.95 -0.79 -1.06
CA LYS A 18 4.94 -1.21 -2.05
C LYS A 18 4.30 -1.56 -3.39
N ALA A 19 3.22 -2.34 -3.40
CA ALA A 19 2.53 -2.74 -4.61
C ALA A 19 1.90 -1.53 -5.33
N LEU A 20 1.34 -0.57 -4.59
CA LEU A 20 0.82 0.68 -5.14
C LEU A 20 1.95 1.54 -5.76
N LEU A 21 3.10 1.64 -5.11
CA LEU A 21 4.28 2.36 -5.64
C LEU A 21 4.85 1.70 -6.90
N ASP A 22 4.86 0.36 -6.95
CA ASP A 22 5.26 -0.43 -8.11
C ASP A 22 4.29 -0.26 -9.30
N GLY A 23 3.18 0.47 -9.12
CA GLY A 23 2.14 0.66 -10.13
C GLY A 23 1.27 -0.58 -10.34
N ARG A 24 1.33 -1.56 -9.43
CA ARG A 24 0.50 -2.76 -9.51
C ARG A 24 -0.94 -2.43 -9.14
N THR A 25 -1.85 -3.08 -9.86
CA THR A 25 -3.26 -3.13 -9.45
C THR A 25 -3.45 -4.29 -8.48
N ILE A 26 -3.89 -3.98 -7.27
CA ILE A 26 -4.09 -4.95 -6.19
C ILE A 26 -5.56 -5.12 -5.86
N SER A 27 -5.95 -6.33 -5.51
CA SER A 27 -7.30 -6.66 -5.09
C SER A 27 -7.28 -7.33 -3.72
N HIS A 28 -8.44 -7.45 -3.07
CA HIS A 28 -8.57 -8.21 -1.82
C HIS A 28 -8.03 -9.63 -1.96
N GLN A 29 -8.26 -10.28 -3.11
CA GLN A 29 -7.75 -11.62 -3.38
C GLN A 29 -6.22 -11.65 -3.46
N THR A 30 -5.61 -10.62 -4.05
CA THR A 30 -4.14 -10.50 -4.11
C THR A 30 -3.55 -10.35 -2.71
N GLU A 31 -4.18 -9.55 -1.84
CA GLU A 31 -3.73 -9.41 -0.44
C GLU A 31 -3.84 -10.74 0.33
N ILE A 32 -4.95 -11.46 0.18
CA ILE A 32 -5.14 -12.78 0.82
C ILE A 32 -4.06 -13.76 0.35
N ARG A 33 -3.75 -13.77 -0.95
CA ARG A 33 -2.76 -14.71 -1.52
C ARG A 33 -1.34 -14.40 -1.08
N GLU A 34 -0.95 -13.13 -1.07
CA GLU A 34 0.45 -12.72 -0.89
C GLU A 34 0.83 -12.55 0.58
N VAL A 35 -0.07 -11.94 1.36
CA VAL A 35 0.20 -11.60 2.76
C VAL A 35 -0.77 -12.25 3.75
N HIS A 36 -1.67 -13.12 3.27
CA HIS A 36 -2.70 -13.77 4.10
C HIS A 36 -3.50 -12.75 4.93
N GLY A 37 -3.66 -11.55 4.35
CA GLY A 37 -4.32 -10.41 4.96
C GLY A 37 -5.76 -10.26 4.45
N TRP A 38 -6.60 -9.61 5.26
CA TRP A 38 -8.01 -9.37 4.95
C TRP A 38 -8.40 -7.90 5.15
N ARG A 39 -7.42 -7.01 5.37
CA ARG A 39 -7.64 -5.62 5.79
C ARG A 39 -7.38 -4.59 4.69
N LEU A 40 -7.21 -5.00 3.43
CA LEU A 40 -6.90 -4.13 2.29
C LEU A 40 -7.79 -2.88 2.24
N GLY A 41 -9.10 -3.06 2.29
CA GLY A 41 -10.05 -1.94 2.23
C GLY A 41 -9.85 -0.93 3.36
N ALA A 42 -9.58 -1.39 4.58
CA ALA A 42 -9.28 -0.51 5.71
C ALA A 42 -7.93 0.21 5.53
N ILE A 43 -6.92 -0.48 5.00
CA ILE A 43 -5.60 0.11 4.72
C ILE A 43 -5.74 1.19 3.65
N VAL A 44 -6.40 0.90 2.53
CA VAL A 44 -6.64 1.86 1.45
C VAL A 44 -7.45 3.06 1.95
N HIS A 45 -8.55 2.81 2.69
CA HIS A 45 -9.35 3.89 3.27
C HIS A 45 -8.49 4.80 4.15
N ARG A 46 -7.66 4.21 5.01
CA ARG A 46 -6.74 4.94 5.88
C ARG A 46 -5.70 5.75 5.11
N LEU A 47 -5.12 5.16 4.07
CA LEU A 47 -4.17 5.83 3.18
C LEU A 47 -4.80 7.04 2.47
N LYS A 48 -6.05 6.92 2.02
CA LYS A 48 -6.78 8.03 1.41
C LYS A 48 -7.13 9.12 2.43
N ALA A 49 -7.68 8.72 3.59
CA ALA A 49 -8.22 9.65 4.59
C ALA A 49 -7.13 10.34 5.43
N GLU A 50 -6.18 9.59 5.99
CA GLU A 50 -5.16 10.14 6.90
C GLU A 50 -3.90 10.61 6.15
N PHE A 51 -3.54 9.92 5.06
CA PHE A 51 -2.28 10.15 4.36
C PHE A 51 -2.43 10.86 3.01
N GLY A 52 -3.66 11.08 2.54
CA GLY A 52 -3.95 11.79 1.29
C GLY A 52 -3.50 11.05 0.03
N TRP A 53 -3.44 9.72 0.05
CA TRP A 53 -2.97 8.96 -1.10
C TRP A 53 -4.01 9.00 -2.24
N PRO A 54 -3.61 9.34 -3.49
CA PRO A 54 -4.50 9.35 -4.65
C PRO A 54 -4.69 7.91 -5.18
N ILE A 55 -5.41 7.09 -4.41
CA ILE A 55 -5.70 5.69 -4.78
C ILE A 55 -7.02 5.65 -5.54
N CYS A 56 -6.96 5.16 -6.77
CA CYS A 56 -8.12 4.88 -7.61
C CYS A 56 -8.69 3.50 -7.23
N THR A 57 -10.02 3.43 -7.16
CA THR A 57 -10.74 2.18 -6.92
C THR A 57 -11.61 1.92 -8.13
N GLU A 58 -11.28 0.87 -8.89
CA GLU A 58 -12.05 0.38 -10.02
C GLU A 58 -12.77 -0.90 -9.60
N TYR A 59 -13.99 -1.11 -10.09
CA TYR A 59 -14.74 -2.33 -9.84
C TYR A 59 -14.89 -3.10 -11.14
N THR A 60 -14.25 -4.26 -11.22
CA THR A 60 -14.41 -5.11 -12.41
C THR A 60 -15.79 -5.77 -12.39
N SER A 61 -16.53 -5.64 -13.48
CA SER A 61 -17.77 -6.41 -13.72
C SER A 61 -17.45 -7.58 -14.66
N PRO A 62 -18.02 -8.79 -14.48
CA PRO A 62 -19.16 -9.14 -13.61
C PRO A 62 -18.81 -9.55 -12.16
N GLY A 63 -17.52 -9.66 -11.81
CA GLY A 63 -17.09 -10.20 -10.52
C GLY A 63 -17.21 -9.26 -9.30
N ARG A 64 -17.54 -7.98 -9.52
CA ARG A 64 -17.54 -6.90 -8.49
C ARG A 64 -16.25 -6.87 -7.66
N ILE A 65 -15.12 -7.18 -8.28
CA ILE A 65 -13.82 -7.19 -7.60
C ILE A 65 -13.32 -5.75 -7.52
N ALA A 66 -13.10 -5.27 -6.29
CA ALA A 66 -12.45 -3.99 -6.05
C ALA A 66 -10.96 -4.08 -6.39
N LEU A 67 -10.57 -3.34 -7.41
CA LEU A 67 -9.21 -3.16 -7.90
C LEU A 67 -8.71 -1.80 -7.42
N TYR A 68 -7.65 -1.81 -6.63
CA TYR A 68 -7.00 -0.62 -6.12
C TYR A 68 -5.70 -0.41 -6.88
N ARG A 69 -5.50 0.82 -7.34
CA ARG A 69 -4.26 1.23 -8.02
C ARG A 69 -3.89 2.63 -7.61
N LEU A 70 -2.60 2.93 -7.62
CA LEU A 70 -2.14 4.30 -7.46
C LEU A 70 -2.47 5.08 -8.73
N SER A 71 -2.88 6.35 -8.58
CA SER A 71 -3.04 7.23 -9.73
C SER A 71 -1.68 7.37 -10.45
N PRO A 72 -1.62 7.28 -11.78
CA PRO A 72 -0.37 7.47 -12.52
C PRO A 72 0.19 8.89 -12.37
N ASP A 73 -0.68 9.86 -12.02
CA ASP A 73 -0.34 11.27 -11.77
C ASP A 73 0.10 11.51 -10.30
N ALA A 74 0.23 10.45 -9.50
CA ALA A 74 0.55 10.58 -8.08
C ALA A 74 2.00 11.03 -7.85
N ASP A 75 2.17 12.21 -7.26
CA ASP A 75 3.46 12.71 -6.76
C ASP A 75 3.99 11.87 -5.59
N ARG A 76 4.82 10.88 -5.88
CA ARG A 76 5.47 9.97 -4.90
C ARG A 76 6.28 10.71 -3.83
N THR A 77 6.81 11.87 -4.19
CA THR A 77 7.67 12.71 -3.32
C THR A 77 6.87 13.50 -2.28
N LYS A 78 5.56 13.71 -2.50
CA LYS A 78 4.67 14.42 -1.55
C LYS A 78 3.80 13.48 -0.73
N LEU A 79 3.86 12.17 -1.01
CA LEU A 79 3.07 11.16 -0.34
C LEU A 79 3.55 10.96 1.11
N ARG A 80 2.62 11.07 2.06
CA ARG A 80 2.91 10.79 3.47
C ARG A 80 2.83 9.29 3.70
N PHE A 81 3.93 8.69 4.14
CA PHE A 81 3.97 7.26 4.42
C PHE A 81 3.59 6.97 5.89
N PRO A 82 2.77 5.94 6.16
CA PRO A 82 2.58 5.44 7.52
C PRO A 82 3.91 4.95 8.11
N LYS A 83 4.03 4.95 9.45
CA LYS A 83 5.27 4.57 10.16
C LYS A 83 5.83 3.21 9.73
N SER A 84 4.94 2.26 9.41
CA SER A 84 5.28 0.92 8.92
C SER A 84 5.80 0.88 7.46
N ALA A 85 5.49 1.89 6.65
CA ALA A 85 5.92 2.03 5.26
C ALA A 85 6.97 3.14 5.08
N LYS A 86 7.45 3.75 6.17
CA LYS A 86 8.41 4.86 6.14
C LYS A 86 9.74 4.47 5.50
N SER A 87 10.12 3.19 5.56
CA SER A 87 11.30 2.67 4.86
C SER A 87 11.19 2.78 3.34
N LEU A 88 9.99 2.61 2.76
CA LEU A 88 9.76 2.73 1.32
C LEU A 88 10.02 4.16 0.82
N CYS A 89 9.68 5.17 1.63
CA CYS A 89 10.00 6.57 1.34
C CYS A 89 11.51 6.82 1.25
N LYS A 90 12.30 6.09 2.04
CA LYS A 90 13.76 6.22 2.07
C LYS A 90 14.44 5.48 0.91
N GLU A 91 13.84 4.38 0.45
CA GLU A 91 14.29 3.63 -0.72
C GLU A 91 13.99 4.39 -2.04
N GLU A 92 12.83 5.04 -2.17
CA GLU A 92 12.48 5.83 -3.38
C GLU A 92 13.20 7.19 -3.47
N GLY A 93 13.74 7.70 -2.35
CA GLY A 93 14.52 8.96 -2.32
C GLY A 93 16.03 8.77 -2.52
N ALA A 94 16.48 7.56 -2.83
CA ALA A 94 17.87 7.21 -3.10
C ALA A 94 18.03 6.84 -4.59
N ALA A 95 17.81 7.82 -5.47
CA ALA A 95 18.25 7.78 -6.86
C ALA A 95 18.87 9.13 -7.21
#